data_AF-A0A5C8DQQ1-F1
#
_entry.id   AF-A0A5C8DQQ1-F1
#
_cell.length_a   1.000
_cell.length_b   1.000
_cell.length_c   1.000
_cell.angle_alpha   90.00
_cell.angle_beta   90.00
_cell.angle_gamma   90.00
#
_symmetry.space_group_name_H-M   'P 1'
#
loop_
_entity.id
_entity.type
_entity.pdbx_description
1 polymer ?
#
loop_
_entity_poly.entity_id
_entity_poly.type
_entity_poly.pdbx_seq_one_letter_code
_entity_poly.pdbx_strand_id
1 'polypeptide(L)'
;MEERNISEQESLRLIQEMIGKAKDNYHESGASAILWGAVIGTCGLVSFAELQWNFSIGFDIWFLILAAIIPGVWFNIRDSKRSIVKTHEEVAVDIAWSVFGISITCLVIYVNVIPALSERFFASEHLELLSHNTVTGETKPYRPSTLSITSVFLIIYAFPTLITGWLSKFKPMIIGAIACYCFFVISLFTSFKYDMLLSGLAGIGNWLIPGLILNKRHRKAKSAHV
;
A
#
# COMPACT_ATOMS: atom_id res chain seq x y z
N MET A 1 -36.23 13.55 39.79
CA MET A 1 -34.82 13.47 39.40
C MET A 1 -34.15 14.66 40.04
N GLU A 2 -33.25 14.43 41.00
CA GLU A 2 -32.52 15.53 41.65
C GLU A 2 -31.57 16.16 40.62
N GLU A 3 -31.80 17.43 40.28
CA GLU A 3 -30.85 18.24 39.53
C GLU A 3 -29.63 18.46 40.42
N ARG A 4 -28.58 17.65 40.24
CA ARG A 4 -27.28 17.92 40.85
C ARG A 4 -26.80 19.26 40.31
N ASN A 5 -26.69 20.27 41.18
CA ASN A 5 -25.98 21.51 40.89
C ASN A 5 -24.50 21.17 40.67
N ILE A 6 -24.15 20.91 39.42
CA ILE A 6 -22.77 20.64 39.01
C ILE A 6 -22.00 21.94 39.21
N SER A 7 -20.96 21.90 40.05
CA SER A 7 -20.05 23.03 40.24
C SER A 7 -19.47 23.50 38.90
N GLU A 8 -19.24 24.80 38.71
CA GLU A 8 -18.62 25.34 37.48
C GLU A 8 -17.29 24.62 37.16
N GLN A 9 -16.50 24.29 38.18
CA GLN A 9 -15.24 23.55 38.00
C GLN A 9 -15.47 22.11 37.54
N GLU A 10 -16.54 21.47 38.00
CA GLU A 10 -16.88 20.10 37.63
C GLU A 10 -17.49 20.06 36.22
N SER A 11 -18.25 21.08 35.82
CA SER A 11 -18.74 21.28 34.46
C SER A 11 -17.59 21.54 33.48
N LEU A 12 -16.64 22.41 33.84
CA LEU A 12 -15.43 22.66 33.03
C LEU A 12 -14.57 21.41 32.90
N ARG A 13 -14.40 20.64 33.99
CA ARG A 13 -13.68 19.37 33.96
C ARG A 13 -14.37 18.35 33.07
N LEU A 14 -15.70 18.22 33.17
CA LEU A 14 -16.48 17.33 32.33
C LEU A 14 -16.40 17.75 30.85
N ILE A 15 -16.47 19.05 30.54
CA ILE A 15 -16.30 19.56 29.18
C ILE A 15 -14.89 19.26 28.67
N GLN A 16 -13.84 19.48 29.46
CA GLN A 16 -12.47 19.13 29.08
C GLN A 16 -12.29 17.63 28.88
N GLU A 17 -12.93 16.81 29.70
CA GLU A 17 -12.92 15.35 29.58
C GLU A 17 -13.68 14.90 28.33
N MET A 18 -14.84 15.50 28.04
CA MET A 18 -15.63 15.24 26.83
C MET A 18 -14.91 15.72 25.56
N ILE A 19 -14.27 16.89 25.59
CA ILE A 19 -13.42 17.41 24.50
C ILE A 19 -12.18 16.53 24.33
N GLY A 20 -11.53 16.12 25.42
CA GLY A 20 -10.38 15.23 25.41
C GLY A 20 -10.73 13.88 24.81
N LYS A 21 -11.83 13.27 25.26
CA LYS A 21 -12.33 11.97 24.78
C LYS A 21 -12.82 12.05 23.34
N ALA A 22 -13.43 13.16 22.92
CA ALA A 22 -13.78 13.38 21.51
C ALA A 22 -12.55 13.54 20.61
N LYS A 23 -11.45 14.11 21.14
CA LYS A 23 -10.20 14.32 20.41
C LYS A 23 -9.31 13.07 20.33
N ASP A 24 -9.42 12.16 21.29
CA ASP A 24 -8.56 10.97 21.41
C ASP A 24 -9.19 9.68 20.84
N ASN A 25 -10.39 9.77 20.26
CA ASN A 25 -11.15 8.61 19.76
C ASN A 25 -10.66 8.02 18.42
N TYR A 26 -9.47 8.37 17.95
CA TYR A 26 -8.94 7.84 16.68
C TYR A 26 -8.54 6.36 16.81
N HIS A 27 -9.33 5.44 16.24
CA HIS A 27 -9.19 3.99 16.40
C HIS A 27 -8.63 3.26 15.16
N GLU A 28 -7.79 3.89 14.35
CA GLU A 28 -7.09 3.12 13.30
C GLU A 28 -5.98 2.25 13.90
N SER A 29 -6.02 0.93 13.63
CA SER A 29 -5.04 -0.04 14.12
C SER A 29 -3.74 -0.08 13.30
N GLY A 30 -3.73 0.52 12.11
CA GLY A 30 -2.62 0.41 11.15
C GLY A 30 -2.42 -0.99 10.57
N ALA A 31 -3.35 -1.92 10.80
CA ALA A 31 -3.23 -3.32 10.37
C ALA A 31 -3.10 -3.44 8.84
N SER A 32 -3.89 -2.69 8.07
CA SER A 32 -3.83 -2.67 6.61
C SER A 32 -2.45 -2.21 6.10
N ALA A 33 -1.89 -1.16 6.70
CA ALA A 33 -0.57 -0.67 6.35
C ALA A 33 0.53 -1.68 6.69
N ILE A 34 0.46 -2.35 7.85
CA ILE A 34 1.43 -3.40 8.21
C ILE A 34 1.37 -4.55 7.22
N LEU A 35 0.16 -5.03 6.88
CA LEU A 35 -0.04 -6.14 5.95
C LEU A 35 0.57 -5.84 4.58
N TRP A 36 0.15 -4.73 3.95
CA TRP A 36 0.61 -4.35 2.63
C TRP A 36 2.09 -3.96 2.62
N GLY A 37 2.58 -3.30 3.67
CA GLY A 37 3.98 -2.97 3.84
C GLY A 37 4.90 -4.18 3.94
N ALA A 38 4.49 -5.20 4.69
CA ALA A 38 5.24 -6.45 4.79
C ALA A 38 5.24 -7.23 3.46
N VAL A 39 4.09 -7.33 2.81
CA VAL A 39 3.94 -8.08 1.55
C VAL A 39 4.75 -7.42 0.44
N ILE A 40 4.50 -6.14 0.15
CA ILE A 40 5.19 -5.43 -0.93
C ILE A 40 6.68 -5.22 -0.62
N GLY A 41 7.02 -4.96 0.65
CA GLY A 41 8.41 -4.90 1.09
C GLY A 41 9.15 -6.20 0.81
N THR A 42 8.54 -7.34 1.15
CA THR A 42 9.13 -8.66 0.90
C THR A 42 9.22 -8.96 -0.59
N CYS A 43 8.15 -8.77 -1.35
CA CYS A 43 8.14 -9.02 -2.80
C CYS A 43 9.24 -8.22 -3.51
N GLY A 44 9.31 -6.90 -3.26
CA GLY A 44 10.31 -6.05 -3.91
C GLY A 44 11.75 -6.42 -3.56
N LEU A 45 12.03 -6.71 -2.27
CA LEU A 45 13.38 -7.09 -1.85
C LEU A 45 13.79 -8.47 -2.36
N VAL A 46 12.88 -9.45 -2.37
CA VAL A 46 13.15 -10.79 -2.91
C VAL A 46 13.36 -10.73 -4.42
N SER A 47 12.51 -10.04 -5.18
CA SER A 47 12.71 -9.88 -6.62
C SER A 47 14.01 -9.13 -6.96
N PHE A 48 14.39 -8.12 -6.15
CA PHE A 48 15.71 -7.50 -6.30
C PHE A 48 16.85 -8.48 -6.05
N ALA A 49 16.74 -9.30 -4.99
CA ALA A 49 17.72 -10.30 -4.63
C ALA A 49 17.89 -11.34 -5.75
N GLU A 50 16.80 -11.87 -6.30
CA GLU A 50 16.80 -12.83 -7.41
C GLU A 50 17.55 -12.27 -8.62
N LEU A 51 17.28 -11.01 -8.98
CA LEU A 51 17.92 -10.33 -10.11
C LEU A 51 19.39 -9.96 -9.84
N GLN A 52 19.74 -9.62 -8.60
CA GLN A 52 21.11 -9.21 -8.25
C GLN A 52 22.05 -10.41 -8.12
N TRP A 53 21.56 -11.52 -7.58
CA TRP A 53 22.36 -12.72 -7.32
C TRP A 53 22.08 -13.86 -8.30
N ASN A 54 21.21 -13.65 -9.30
CA ASN A 54 20.85 -14.61 -10.34
C ASN A 54 20.42 -15.98 -9.78
N PHE A 55 19.63 -15.97 -8.69
CA PHE A 55 18.98 -17.18 -8.18
C PHE A 55 17.47 -17.11 -8.44
N SER A 56 16.79 -18.25 -8.30
CA SER A 56 15.33 -18.32 -8.35
C SER A 56 14.79 -19.08 -7.16
N ILE A 57 13.71 -18.57 -6.57
CA ILE A 57 12.97 -19.25 -5.50
C ILE A 57 12.05 -20.37 -6.00
N GLY A 58 11.93 -20.53 -7.32
CA GLY A 58 11.12 -21.59 -7.96
C GLY A 58 9.64 -21.27 -8.14
N PHE A 59 9.19 -20.07 -7.75
CA PHE A 59 7.84 -19.56 -8.00
C PHE A 59 7.86 -18.03 -8.09
N ASP A 60 6.79 -17.42 -8.61
CA ASP A 60 6.67 -15.97 -8.66
C ASP A 60 6.24 -15.40 -7.29
N ILE A 61 7.13 -14.63 -6.66
CA ILE A 61 6.88 -14.01 -5.34
C ILE A 61 5.66 -13.08 -5.35
N TRP A 62 5.29 -12.52 -6.49
CA TRP A 62 4.18 -11.58 -6.62
C TRP A 62 2.81 -12.23 -6.37
N PHE A 63 2.71 -13.56 -6.36
CA PHE A 63 1.51 -14.27 -5.90
C PHE A 63 1.16 -13.99 -4.43
N LEU A 64 2.11 -13.54 -3.62
CA LEU A 64 1.84 -13.10 -2.24
C LEU A 64 0.86 -11.93 -2.18
N ILE A 65 0.78 -11.09 -3.21
CA ILE A 65 -0.21 -10.00 -3.29
C ILE A 65 -1.63 -10.57 -3.32
N LEU A 66 -1.86 -11.60 -4.15
CA LEU A 66 -3.16 -12.26 -4.22
C LEU A 66 -3.49 -12.94 -2.89
N ALA A 67 -2.50 -13.58 -2.27
CA ALA A 67 -2.65 -14.18 -0.95
C ALA A 67 -2.98 -13.14 0.14
N ALA A 68 -2.47 -11.91 0.03
CA ALA A 68 -2.69 -10.83 1.00
C ALA A 68 -4.10 -10.22 0.95
N ILE A 69 -4.83 -10.37 -0.16
CA ILE A 69 -6.23 -9.91 -0.28
C ILE A 69 -7.12 -10.67 0.72
N ILE A 70 -6.90 -11.97 0.89
CA ILE A 70 -7.69 -12.83 1.79
C ILE A 70 -7.66 -12.34 3.24
N PRO A 71 -6.49 -12.18 3.90
CA PRO A 71 -6.43 -11.64 5.25
C PRO A 71 -6.88 -10.19 5.30
N GLY A 72 -6.61 -9.37 4.26
CA GLY A 72 -7.07 -7.97 4.21
C GLY A 72 -8.60 -7.84 4.30
N VAL A 73 -9.32 -8.60 3.48
CA VAL A 73 -10.80 -8.66 3.51
C VAL A 73 -11.30 -9.22 4.83
N TRP A 74 -10.67 -10.28 5.33
CA TRP A 74 -11.06 -10.88 6.62
C TRP A 74 -10.89 -9.92 7.79
N PHE A 75 -9.78 -9.16 7.85
CA PHE A 75 -9.56 -8.14 8.86
C PHE A 75 -10.62 -7.04 8.78
N ASN A 76 -10.95 -6.55 7.58
CA ASN A 76 -11.96 -5.51 7.40
C ASN A 76 -13.34 -5.96 7.93
N ILE A 77 -13.77 -7.19 7.59
CA ILE A 77 -15.04 -7.77 8.08
C ILE A 77 -15.02 -7.94 9.61
N ARG A 78 -13.89 -8.39 10.17
CA ARG A 78 -13.75 -8.63 11.61
C ARG A 78 -13.80 -7.32 12.40
N ASP A 79 -13.14 -6.28 11.93
CA ASP A 79 -13.17 -4.97 12.57
C ASP A 79 -14.56 -4.34 12.50
N SER A 80 -15.26 -4.48 11.37
CA SER A 80 -16.64 -4.02 11.24
C SER A 80 -17.61 -4.65 12.24
N LYS A 81 -17.32 -5.85 12.76
CA LYS A 81 -18.14 -6.52 13.78
C LYS A 81 -17.78 -6.13 15.22
N ARG A 82 -16.63 -5.50 15.43
CA ARG A 82 -16.09 -5.16 16.75
C ARG A 82 -16.18 -3.67 17.08
N SER A 83 -16.20 -2.80 16.07
CA SER A 83 -16.42 -1.36 16.24
C SER A 83 -17.91 -1.07 16.40
N ILE A 84 -18.33 -0.60 17.58
CA ILE A 84 -19.73 -0.22 17.85
C ILE A 84 -20.13 1.05 17.06
N VAL A 85 -19.16 1.92 16.74
CA VAL A 85 -19.31 3.08 15.84
C VAL A 85 -17.97 3.32 15.15
N LYS A 86 -17.93 3.35 13.80
CA LYS A 86 -16.75 3.83 13.05
C LYS A 86 -16.87 5.33 12.83
N THR A 87 -15.75 6.06 12.97
CA THR A 87 -15.73 7.49 12.64
C THR A 87 -15.76 7.69 11.11
N HIS A 88 -16.21 8.87 10.65
CA HIS A 88 -16.17 9.20 9.22
C HIS A 88 -14.75 9.14 8.63
N GLU A 89 -13.74 9.44 9.44
CA GLU A 89 -12.32 9.38 9.05
C GLU A 89 -11.86 7.92 8.87
N GLU A 90 -12.21 7.02 9.80
CA GLU A 90 -11.90 5.59 9.69
C GLU A 90 -12.54 4.95 8.46
N VAL A 91 -13.80 5.29 8.18
CA VAL A 91 -14.50 4.80 6.98
C VAL A 91 -13.79 5.27 5.71
N ALA A 92 -13.35 6.53 5.66
CA ALA A 92 -12.63 7.07 4.51
C ALA A 92 -11.28 6.36 4.30
N VAL A 93 -10.55 6.05 5.38
CA VAL A 93 -9.29 5.29 5.33
C VAL A 93 -9.54 3.86 4.83
N ASP A 94 -10.55 3.16 5.36
CA ASP A 94 -10.91 1.80 4.92
C ASP A 94 -11.27 1.77 3.42
N ILE A 95 -12.02 2.76 2.94
CA ILE A 95 -12.36 2.91 1.53
C ILE A 95 -11.08 3.13 0.70
N ALA A 96 -10.19 4.02 1.14
CA ALA A 96 -8.93 4.29 0.42
C ALA A 96 -8.08 3.03 0.25
N TRP A 97 -7.93 2.22 1.29
CA TRP A 97 -7.21 0.94 1.22
C TRP A 97 -7.91 -0.13 0.38
N SER A 98 -9.25 -0.13 0.39
CA SER A 98 -10.04 -1.07 -0.43
C SER A 98 -9.90 -0.73 -1.92
N VAL A 99 -10.03 0.55 -2.28
CA VAL A 99 -9.81 1.04 -3.64
C VAL A 99 -8.39 0.74 -4.11
N PHE A 100 -7.40 0.98 -3.26
CA PHE A 100 -6.01 0.59 -3.51
C PHE A 100 -5.86 -0.89 -3.88
N GLY A 101 -6.43 -1.80 -3.08
CA GLY A 101 -6.35 -3.25 -3.34
C GLY A 101 -6.99 -3.65 -4.68
N ILE A 102 -8.13 -3.05 -5.01
CA ILE A 102 -8.80 -3.26 -6.31
C ILE A 102 -7.92 -2.73 -7.46
N SER A 103 -7.41 -1.51 -7.35
CA SER A 103 -6.56 -0.90 -8.37
C SER A 103 -5.28 -1.69 -8.63
N ILE A 104 -4.62 -2.20 -7.57
CA ILE A 104 -3.46 -3.09 -7.71
C ILE A 104 -3.82 -4.37 -8.42
N THR A 105 -4.96 -5.00 -8.08
CA THR A 105 -5.41 -6.23 -8.74
C THR A 105 -5.66 -6.00 -10.24
N CYS A 106 -6.36 -4.90 -10.59
CA CYS A 106 -6.58 -4.53 -11.99
C CYS A 106 -5.26 -4.27 -12.74
N LEU A 107 -4.31 -3.58 -12.10
CA LEU A 107 -3.01 -3.30 -12.71
C LEU A 107 -2.21 -4.60 -12.92
N VAL A 108 -2.20 -5.51 -11.95
CA VAL A 108 -1.55 -6.83 -12.10
C VAL A 108 -2.17 -7.63 -13.24
N ILE A 109 -3.49 -7.63 -13.39
CA ILE A 109 -4.14 -8.30 -14.52
C ILE A 109 -3.71 -7.62 -15.84
N TYR A 110 -3.72 -6.29 -15.89
CA TYR A 110 -3.29 -5.53 -17.06
C TYR A 110 -1.86 -5.88 -17.48
N VAL A 111 -0.90 -5.89 -16.54
CA VAL A 111 0.52 -6.18 -16.86
C VAL A 111 0.73 -7.60 -17.39
N ASN A 112 -0.09 -8.56 -16.94
CA ASN A 112 0.03 -9.96 -17.34
C ASN A 112 -0.71 -10.27 -18.65
N VAL A 113 -1.81 -9.57 -18.94
CA VAL A 113 -2.67 -9.86 -20.10
C VAL A 113 -2.22 -9.10 -21.35
N ILE A 114 -1.82 -7.83 -21.21
CA ILE A 114 -1.54 -6.95 -22.35
C ILE A 114 -0.42 -7.46 -23.27
N PRO A 115 0.74 -7.94 -22.78
CA PRO A 115 1.80 -8.43 -23.67
C PRO A 115 1.32 -9.55 -24.61
N ALA A 116 0.57 -10.52 -24.06
CA ALA A 116 0.01 -11.62 -24.83
C ALA A 116 -1.08 -11.19 -25.82
N LEU A 117 -1.90 -10.20 -25.45
CA LEU A 117 -2.89 -9.63 -26.36
C LEU A 117 -2.21 -8.84 -27.48
N SER A 118 -1.22 -8.00 -27.16
CA SER A 118 -0.47 -7.23 -28.15
C SER A 118 0.15 -8.13 -29.21
N GLU A 119 0.84 -9.20 -28.81
CA GLU A 119 1.38 -10.20 -29.75
C GLU A 119 0.31 -10.76 -30.70
N ARG A 120 -0.88 -11.09 -30.19
CA ARG A 120 -2.00 -11.60 -31.00
C ARG A 120 -2.56 -10.55 -31.97
N PHE A 121 -2.66 -9.29 -31.53
CA PHE A 121 -3.12 -8.20 -32.39
C PHE A 121 -2.15 -7.98 -33.56
N PHE A 122 -0.84 -7.90 -33.31
CA PHE A 122 0.14 -7.77 -34.40
C PHE A 122 0.13 -8.98 -35.33
N ALA A 123 0.02 -10.20 -34.80
CA ALA A 123 -0.09 -11.41 -35.62
C ALA A 123 -1.34 -11.39 -36.53
N SER A 124 -2.45 -10.81 -36.06
CA SER A 124 -3.67 -10.67 -36.87
C SER A 124 -3.52 -9.71 -38.05
N GLU A 125 -2.56 -8.78 -37.97
CA GLU A 125 -2.21 -7.84 -39.04
C GLU A 125 -1.01 -8.31 -39.87
N HIS A 126 -0.56 -9.56 -39.67
CA HIS A 126 0.65 -10.12 -40.30
C HIS A 126 1.95 -9.35 -39.95
N LEU A 127 2.01 -8.77 -38.75
CA LEU A 127 3.17 -8.07 -38.22
C LEU A 127 3.87 -8.91 -37.14
N GLU A 128 5.20 -9.02 -37.21
CA GLU A 128 6.02 -9.64 -36.17
C GLU A 128 6.90 -8.59 -35.49
N LEU A 129 6.84 -8.54 -34.16
CA LEU A 129 7.72 -7.71 -33.35
C LEU A 129 9.04 -8.45 -33.12
N LEU A 130 10.13 -7.92 -33.67
CA LEU A 130 11.46 -8.49 -33.53
C LEU A 130 12.38 -7.47 -32.85
N SER A 131 13.14 -7.94 -31.86
CA SER A 131 14.29 -7.23 -31.30
C SER A 131 15.51 -7.54 -32.17
N HIS A 132 16.19 -6.50 -32.62
CA HIS A 132 17.41 -6.62 -33.42
C HIS A 132 18.61 -6.14 -32.61
N ASN A 133 19.55 -7.04 -32.34
CA ASN A 133 20.79 -6.69 -31.66
C ASN A 133 21.74 -6.01 -32.65
N THR A 134 22.05 -4.74 -32.42
CA THR A 134 22.91 -3.93 -33.31
C THR A 134 24.36 -4.38 -33.38
N VAL A 135 24.81 -5.21 -32.44
CA VAL A 135 26.20 -5.71 -32.36
C VAL A 135 26.33 -7.11 -32.94
N THR A 136 25.38 -8.01 -32.64
CA THR A 136 25.45 -9.42 -33.09
C THR A 136 24.66 -9.69 -34.37
N GLY A 137 23.79 -8.78 -34.80
CA GLY A 137 22.88 -8.96 -35.94
C GLY A 137 21.76 -9.97 -35.69
N GLU A 138 21.65 -10.50 -34.48
CA GLU A 138 20.65 -11.50 -34.11
C GLU A 138 19.26 -10.86 -33.97
N THR A 139 18.25 -11.46 -34.61
CA THR A 139 16.84 -11.07 -34.48
C THR A 139 16.10 -12.07 -33.61
N LYS A 140 15.46 -11.61 -32.52
CA LYS A 140 14.63 -12.45 -31.64
C LYS A 140 13.22 -11.87 -31.51
N PRO A 141 12.18 -12.71 -31.39
CA PRO A 141 10.83 -12.25 -31.06
C PRO A 141 10.85 -11.33 -29.82
N TYR A 142 10.36 -10.10 -29.99
CA TYR A 142 10.27 -9.12 -28.93
C TYR A 142 8.87 -9.17 -28.32
N ARG A 143 8.81 -9.48 -27.03
CA ARG A 143 7.59 -9.34 -26.25
C ARG A 143 7.47 -7.89 -25.78
N PRO A 144 6.43 -7.15 -26.19
CA PRO A 144 6.21 -5.80 -25.68
C PRO A 144 6.06 -5.83 -24.17
N SER A 145 7.06 -5.30 -23.48
CA SER A 145 6.99 -4.98 -22.06
C SER A 145 7.24 -3.48 -21.93
N THR A 146 6.45 -2.79 -21.11
CA THR A 146 6.66 -1.36 -20.92
C THR A 146 7.91 -1.14 -20.09
N LEU A 147 8.76 -0.22 -20.56
CA LEU A 147 9.97 0.21 -19.87
C LEU A 147 9.54 0.84 -18.53
N SER A 148 9.68 0.10 -17.43
CA SER A 148 9.28 0.48 -16.06
C SER A 148 7.78 0.47 -15.74
N ILE A 149 7.07 -0.64 -16.01
CA ILE A 149 5.69 -0.81 -15.51
C ILE A 149 5.59 -0.68 -13.98
N THR A 150 6.66 -1.03 -13.26
CA THR A 150 6.74 -0.95 -11.80
C THR A 150 6.71 0.47 -11.25
N SER A 151 7.06 1.48 -12.05
CA SER A 151 6.93 2.89 -11.64
C SER A 151 5.46 3.25 -11.34
N VAL A 152 4.52 2.72 -12.12
CA VAL A 152 3.08 3.02 -11.93
C VAL A 152 2.57 2.48 -10.60
N PHE A 153 3.11 1.34 -10.14
CA PHE A 153 2.76 0.77 -8.84
C PHE A 153 3.13 1.72 -7.70
N LEU A 154 4.30 2.37 -7.74
CA LEU A 154 4.74 3.32 -6.71
C LEU A 154 3.76 4.50 -6.54
N ILE A 155 3.15 4.99 -7.62
CA ILE A 155 2.11 6.03 -7.56
C ILE A 155 0.90 5.52 -6.77
N ILE A 156 0.44 4.31 -7.09
CA ILE A 156 -0.70 3.68 -6.42
C ILE A 156 -0.36 3.39 -4.96
N TYR A 157 0.88 3.05 -4.65
CA TYR A 157 1.34 2.75 -3.30
C TYR A 157 1.25 3.99 -2.38
N ALA A 158 1.63 5.16 -2.90
CA ALA A 158 1.62 6.41 -2.15
C ALA A 158 0.18 6.92 -1.85
N PHE A 159 -0.79 6.61 -2.73
CA PHE A 159 -2.15 7.16 -2.66
C PHE A 159 -2.90 6.88 -1.33
N PRO A 160 -3.12 5.62 -0.90
CA PRO A 160 -3.83 5.35 0.35
C PRO A 160 -3.07 5.91 1.56
N THR A 161 -1.73 5.92 1.51
CA THR A 161 -0.90 6.42 2.60
C THR A 161 -0.99 7.92 2.78
N LEU A 162 -1.01 8.67 1.68
CA LEU A 162 -1.13 10.11 1.76
C LEU A 162 -2.51 10.52 2.30
N ILE A 163 -3.56 9.82 1.84
CA ILE A 163 -4.92 10.00 2.36
C ILE A 163 -4.97 9.70 3.86
N THR A 164 -4.47 8.54 4.29
CA THR A 164 -4.42 8.19 5.72
C THR A 164 -3.59 9.21 6.49
N GLY A 165 -2.45 9.63 5.96
CA GLY A 165 -1.58 10.64 6.58
C GLY A 165 -2.28 11.99 6.80
N TRP A 166 -3.05 12.47 5.83
CA TRP A 166 -3.78 13.73 5.93
C TRP A 166 -5.01 13.65 6.82
N LEU A 167 -5.85 12.62 6.65
CA LEU A 167 -7.03 12.41 7.49
C LEU A 167 -6.63 12.24 8.96
N SER A 168 -5.66 11.37 9.23
CA SER A 168 -5.19 11.09 10.60
C SER A 168 -4.22 12.13 11.15
N LYS A 169 -3.82 13.13 10.35
CA LYS A 169 -2.73 14.08 10.64
C LYS A 169 -1.44 13.38 11.09
N PHE A 170 -1.18 12.19 10.55
CA PHE A 170 -0.09 11.31 10.96
C PHE A 170 1.14 11.54 10.09
N LYS A 171 2.04 12.40 10.56
CA LYS A 171 3.27 12.81 9.84
C LYS A 171 4.11 11.66 9.27
N PRO A 172 4.33 10.53 9.97
CA PRO A 172 5.12 9.42 9.41
C PRO A 172 4.56 8.87 8.09
N MET A 173 3.23 8.79 7.93
CA MET A 173 2.62 8.38 6.67
C MET A 173 2.76 9.44 5.57
N ILE A 174 2.64 10.72 5.89
CA ILE A 174 2.85 11.81 4.92
C ILE A 174 4.29 11.78 4.39
N ILE A 175 5.28 11.66 5.29
CA ILE A 175 6.70 11.58 4.91
C ILE A 175 6.97 10.32 4.08
N GLY A 176 6.40 9.18 4.49
CA GLY A 176 6.48 7.93 3.73
C GLY A 176 5.93 8.04 2.32
N ALA A 177 4.77 8.67 2.15
CA ALA A 177 4.14 8.86 0.85
C ALA A 177 4.94 9.79 -0.07
N ILE A 178 5.47 10.88 0.48
CA ILE A 178 6.36 11.79 -0.26
C ILE A 178 7.62 11.06 -0.71
N ALA A 179 8.25 10.27 0.17
CA ALA A 179 9.41 9.45 -0.19
C ALA A 179 9.06 8.42 -1.28
N CYS A 180 7.87 7.83 -1.24
CA CYS A 180 7.39 6.90 -2.26
C CYS A 180 7.22 7.59 -3.63
N TYR A 181 6.70 8.82 -3.67
CA TYR A 181 6.66 9.61 -4.91
C TYR A 181 8.06 9.99 -5.42
N CYS A 182 9.03 10.26 -4.54
CA CYS A 182 10.42 10.44 -4.95
C CYS A 182 10.98 9.15 -5.58
N PHE A 183 10.68 7.99 -5.01
CA PHE A 183 11.06 6.70 -5.61
C PHE A 183 10.43 6.48 -6.98
N PHE A 184 9.17 6.90 -7.19
CA PHE A 184 8.55 6.89 -8.52
C PHE A 184 9.35 7.72 -9.53
N VAL A 185 9.72 8.95 -9.18
CA VAL A 185 10.49 9.81 -10.11
C VAL A 185 11.85 9.19 -10.42
N ILE A 186 12.51 8.58 -9.42
CA ILE A 186 13.79 7.88 -9.62
C ILE A 186 13.59 6.65 -10.52
N SER A 187 12.53 5.88 -10.33
CA SER A 187 12.30 4.63 -11.06
C SER A 187 12.09 4.82 -12.57
N LEU A 188 11.67 6.01 -13.00
CA LEU A 188 11.58 6.36 -14.42
C LEU A 188 12.93 6.28 -15.16
N PHE A 189 14.03 6.38 -14.43
CA PHE A 189 15.39 6.41 -14.99
C PHE A 189 16.22 5.18 -14.62
N THR A 190 15.62 4.18 -13.96
CA THR A 190 16.33 2.99 -13.51
C THR A 190 15.91 1.72 -14.25
N SER A 191 16.79 0.71 -14.20
CA SER A 191 16.47 -0.62 -14.72
C SER A 191 15.48 -1.34 -13.81
N PHE A 192 14.72 -2.29 -14.37
CA PHE A 192 13.77 -3.15 -13.64
C PHE A 192 14.30 -3.71 -12.31
N LYS A 193 15.58 -4.10 -12.25
CA LYS A 193 16.23 -4.55 -11.01
C LYS A 193 16.11 -3.52 -9.88
N TYR A 194 16.48 -2.26 -10.14
CA TYR A 194 16.43 -1.22 -9.11
C TYR A 194 14.99 -0.77 -8.83
N ASP A 195 14.07 -0.90 -9.79
CA ASP A 195 12.64 -0.66 -9.54
C ASP A 195 12.08 -1.63 -8.49
N MET A 196 12.52 -2.90 -8.48
CA MET A 196 12.16 -3.87 -7.44
C MET A 196 12.66 -3.44 -6.06
N LEU A 197 13.90 -2.95 -5.99
CA LEU A 197 14.48 -2.43 -4.75
C LEU A 197 13.71 -1.22 -4.24
N LEU A 198 13.43 -0.24 -5.12
CA LEU A 198 12.66 0.96 -4.78
C LEU A 198 11.25 0.59 -4.30
N SER A 199 10.61 -0.42 -4.93
CA SER A 199 9.32 -0.95 -4.50
C SER A 199 9.36 -1.60 -3.12
N GLY A 200 10.42 -2.38 -2.83
CA GLY A 200 10.62 -2.99 -1.51
C GLY A 200 10.85 -1.94 -0.42
N LEU A 201 11.71 -0.95 -0.69
CA LEU A 201 11.96 0.18 0.21
C LEU A 201 10.71 1.04 0.40
N ALA A 202 9.91 1.25 -0.65
CA ALA A 202 8.62 1.91 -0.57
C ALA A 202 7.69 1.13 0.38
N GLY A 203 7.52 -0.18 0.20
CA GLY A 203 6.67 -0.98 1.09
C GLY A 203 7.06 -0.86 2.56
N ILE A 204 8.36 -0.83 2.86
CA ILE A 204 8.86 -0.69 4.22
C ILE A 204 8.65 0.73 4.77
N GLY A 205 9.09 1.75 4.04
CA GLY A 205 9.10 3.14 4.50
C GLY A 205 7.73 3.81 4.47
N ASN A 206 6.94 3.53 3.42
CA ASN A 206 5.61 4.10 3.22
C ASN A 206 4.55 3.44 4.11
N TRP A 207 4.67 2.14 4.37
CA TRP A 207 3.61 1.37 5.01
C TRP A 207 4.03 0.64 6.28
N LEU A 208 5.08 -0.20 6.22
CA LEU A 208 5.42 -1.07 7.33
C LEU A 208 5.85 -0.27 8.56
N ILE A 209 6.79 0.66 8.42
CA ILE A 209 7.27 1.49 9.52
C ILE A 209 6.14 2.36 10.10
N PRO A 210 5.40 3.17 9.30
CA PRO A 210 4.30 3.96 9.83
C PRO A 210 3.18 3.10 10.45
N GLY A 211 2.85 1.97 9.83
CA GLY A 211 1.84 1.03 10.33
C GLY A 211 2.21 0.43 11.67
N LEU A 212 3.47 0.01 11.87
CA LEU A 212 3.95 -0.49 13.17
C LEU A 212 3.89 0.59 14.26
N ILE A 213 4.18 1.85 13.91
CA ILE A 213 4.06 2.98 14.84
C ILE A 213 2.59 3.20 15.22
N LEU A 214 1.67 3.16 14.26
CA LEU A 214 0.24 3.35 14.48
C LEU A 214 -0.34 2.24 15.36
N ASN A 215 0.01 0.97 15.07
CA ASN A 215 -0.41 -0.17 15.89
C ASN A 215 0.11 -0.09 17.33
N LYS A 216 1.35 0.36 17.54
CA LYS A 216 1.88 0.60 18.90
C LYS A 216 1.06 1.65 19.66
N ARG A 217 0.66 2.75 19.00
CA ARG A 217 -0.20 3.79 19.60
C ARG A 217 -1.59 3.24 19.93
N HIS A 218 -2.20 2.53 18.99
CA HIS A 218 -3.51 1.90 19.15
C HIS A 218 -3.53 0.93 20.34
N ARG A 219 -2.52 0.06 20.46
CA ARG A 219 -2.41 -0.86 21.60
C ARG A 219 -2.26 -0.14 22.94
N LYS A 220 -1.49 0.96 22.99
CA LYS A 220 -1.30 1.77 24.20
C LYS A 220 -2.59 2.46 24.63
N ALA A 221 -3.33 3.05 23.69
CA ALA A 221 -4.64 3.64 23.96
C ALA A 221 -5.62 2.60 24.49
N LYS A 222 -5.67 1.41 23.87
CA LYS A 222 -6.50 0.30 24.32
C LYS A 222 -6.16 -0.16 25.74
N SER A 223 -4.88 -0.24 26.11
CA SER A 223 -4.48 -0.61 27.48
C SER A 223 -4.73 0.48 28.53
N ALA A 224 -4.92 1.74 28.13
CA ALA A 224 -5.19 2.84 29.04
C ALA A 224 -6.69 3.01 29.35
N HIS A 225 -7.56 2.39 28.54
CA HIS A 225 -9.01 2.38 28.69
C HIS A 225 -9.57 1.06 29.26
N VAL A 226 -8.68 0.12 29.64
CA VAL A 226 -8.97 -1.11 30.40
C VAL A 226 -8.47 -0.90 31.82
#